data_AF-A0A7S0T6K6-F1
#
_entry.id   AF-A0A7S0T6K6-F1
#
_cell.length_a   1.000
_cell.length_b   1.000
_cell.length_c   1.000
_cell.angle_alpha   90.00
_cell.angle_beta   90.00
_cell.angle_gamma   90.00
#
_symmetry.space_group_name_H-M   'P 1'
#
loop_
_entity.id
_entity.type
_entity.pdbx_description
1 polymer ?
#
loop_
_entity_poly.entity_id
_entity_poly.type
_entity_poly.pdbx_seq_one_letter_code
_entity_poly.pdbx_strand_id
1 'polypeptide(L)'
;WSPDSKKLMYLVSADVDGGRVCRWCTFNVDAGRVTKYDRFVPSATFTVTVLPFFDQHCRAPGGPWNPDSSSFVYLGSVPSEPRVPCAWIQRVISDSASARGNP
;
A
#
# COMPACT_ATOMS: atom_id res chain seq x y z
N TRP A 1 3.48 -1.63 10.24
CA TRP A 1 4.92 -1.90 10.10
C TRP A 1 5.10 -3.17 9.29
N SER A 2 6.14 -3.25 8.46
CA SER A 2 6.55 -4.52 7.86
C SER A 2 7.02 -5.50 8.95
N PRO A 3 6.92 -6.82 8.73
CA PRO A 3 7.37 -7.83 9.68
C PRO A 3 8.83 -7.67 10.14
N ASP A 4 9.72 -7.25 9.22
CA ASP A 4 11.14 -6.95 9.52
C ASP A 4 11.36 -5.64 10.29
N SER A 5 10.29 -4.88 10.59
CA SER A 5 10.31 -3.56 11.25
C SER A 5 11.10 -2.46 10.52
N LYS A 6 11.47 -2.67 9.25
CA LYS A 6 12.25 -1.69 8.47
C LYS A 6 11.39 -0.68 7.72
N LYS A 7 10.10 -0.95 7.53
CA LYS A 7 9.21 -0.14 6.71
C LYS A 7 7.91 0.18 7.42
N LEU A 8 7.55 1.46 7.39
CA LEU A 8 6.25 1.94 7.82
C LEU A 8 5.36 2.14 6.58
N MET A 9 4.29 1.34 6.48
CA MET A 9 3.24 1.56 5.49
C MET A 9 2.19 2.52 6.05
N TYR A 10 1.77 3.48 5.23
CA TYR A 10 0.68 4.39 5.54
C TYR A 10 -0.12 4.73 4.28
N LEU A 11 -1.37 5.14 4.48
CA LEU A 11 -2.29 5.50 3.41
C LEU A 11 -2.44 7.01 3.35
N VAL A 12 -2.41 7.57 2.14
CA VAL A 12 -2.80 8.96 1.89
C VAL A 12 -4.06 8.95 1.05
N SER A 13 -5.09 9.69 1.48
CA SER A 13 -6.30 9.93 0.70
C SER A 13 -6.32 11.35 0.14
N ALA A 14 -6.89 11.50 -1.05
CA ALA A 14 -7.19 12.79 -1.65
C ALA A 14 -8.57 12.74 -2.31
N ASP A 15 -9.28 13.85 -2.29
CA ASP A 15 -10.52 14.00 -3.04
C ASP A 15 -10.19 14.57 -4.42
N VAL A 16 -10.61 13.88 -5.48
CA VAL A 16 -10.38 14.22 -6.89
C VAL A 16 -11.70 14.08 -7.63
N ASP A 17 -12.15 15.16 -8.29
CA ASP A 17 -13.40 15.21 -9.07
C ASP A 17 -14.65 14.67 -8.33
N GLY A 18 -14.73 14.94 -7.02
CA GLY A 18 -15.83 14.48 -6.16
C GLY A 18 -15.75 13.01 -5.72
N GLY A 19 -14.69 12.29 -6.10
CA GLY A 19 -14.40 10.92 -5.63
C GLY A 19 -13.16 10.87 -4.73
N ARG A 20 -13.11 9.89 -3.82
CA ARG A 20 -11.93 9.66 -2.97
C ARG A 20 -10.97 8.69 -3.66
N VAL A 21 -9.74 9.14 -3.87
CA VAL A 21 -8.62 8.29 -4.30
C VAL A 21 -7.64 8.10 -3.15
N CYS A 22 -7.06 6.92 -3.07
CA CYS A 22 -6.07 6.56 -2.06
C CYS A 22 -4.73 6.21 -2.72
N ARG A 23 -3.66 6.36 -1.97
CA ARG A 23 -2.31 5.98 -2.38
C ARG A 23 -1.57 5.40 -1.19
N TRP A 24 -1.09 4.17 -1.34
CA TRP A 24 -0.16 3.60 -0.38
C TRP A 24 1.20 4.25 -0.49
N CYS A 25 1.84 4.41 0.65
CA CYS A 25 3.21 4.84 0.78
C CYS A 25 3.95 3.91 1.75
N THR A 26 5.23 3.70 1.52
CA THR A 26 6.13 3.05 2.49
C THR A 26 7.30 3.97 2.79
N PHE A 27 7.55 4.21 4.08
CA PHE A 27 8.77 4.85 4.56
C PHE A 27 9.79 3.78 4.96
N ASN A 28 10.97 3.78 4.33
CA ASN A 28 12.10 2.95 4.73
C ASN A 28 12.89 3.67 5.83
N VAL A 29 12.96 3.06 7.01
CA VAL A 29 13.62 3.64 8.19
C VAL A 29 15.13 3.74 8.00
N ASP A 30 15.75 2.70 7.43
CA ASP A 30 17.20 2.64 7.25
C ASP A 30 17.66 3.68 6.21
N ALA A 31 16.90 3.86 5.14
CA ALA A 31 17.23 4.78 4.06
C ALA A 31 16.69 6.22 4.25
N GLY A 32 15.74 6.41 5.18
CA GLY A 32 15.05 7.69 5.36
C GLY A 32 14.21 8.12 4.15
N ARG A 33 13.72 7.17 3.34
CA ARG A 33 13.05 7.45 2.05
C ARG A 33 11.59 7.01 2.01
N VAL A 34 10.76 7.77 1.30
CA VAL A 34 9.36 7.43 1.01
C VAL A 34 9.22 6.93 -0.41
N THR A 35 8.64 5.74 -0.56
CA THR A 35 8.16 5.21 -1.83
C THR A 35 6.66 5.43 -1.93
N LYS A 36 6.20 6.00 -3.04
CA LYS A 36 4.79 6.27 -3.35
C LYS A 36 4.34 5.30 -4.44
N TYR A 37 3.25 4.58 -4.21
CA TYR A 37 2.69 3.65 -5.20
C TYR A 37 1.60 4.32 -6.03
N ASP A 38 1.02 3.58 -6.97
CA ASP A 38 -0.07 4.10 -7.79
C ASP A 38 -1.30 4.46 -6.95
N ARG A 39 -2.09 5.39 -7.49
CA ARG A 39 -3.37 5.73 -6.89
C ARG A 39 -4.36 4.61 -7.19
N PHE A 40 -5.26 4.35 -6.27
CA PHE A 40 -6.35 3.40 -6.43
C PHE A 40 -7.63 3.97 -5.80
N VAL A 41 -8.77 3.45 -6.21
CA VAL A 41 -10.06 3.72 -5.57
C VAL A 41 -10.31 2.58 -4.58
N PRO A 42 -10.37 2.85 -3.26
CA PRO A 42 -10.63 1.79 -2.29
C PRO A 42 -12.04 1.23 -2.47
N SER A 43 -12.22 -0.07 -2.22
CA SER A 43 -13.58 -0.62 -2.20
C SER A 43 -14.39 -0.05 -1.03
N ALA A 44 -15.72 -0.02 -1.17
CA ALA A 44 -16.60 0.47 -0.11
C ALA A 44 -16.42 -0.36 1.18
N THR A 45 -16.35 -1.69 1.06
CA THR A 45 -16.09 -2.59 2.18
C THR A 45 -14.76 -2.26 2.85
N PHE A 46 -13.68 -2.13 2.10
CA PHE A 46 -12.36 -1.80 2.66
C PHE A 46 -12.37 -0.48 3.44
N THR A 47 -13.07 0.53 2.90
CA THR A 47 -13.20 1.85 3.52
C THR A 47 -13.95 1.80 4.85
N VAL A 48 -15.00 0.98 4.94
CA VAL A 48 -15.87 0.93 6.13
C VAL A 48 -15.35 -0.06 7.19
N THR A 49 -14.78 -1.20 6.78
CA THR A 49 -14.46 -2.30 7.71
C THR A 49 -12.97 -2.42 8.04
N VAL A 50 -12.09 -1.96 7.15
CA VAL A 50 -10.64 -2.13 7.32
C VAL A 50 -9.96 -0.84 7.75
N LEU A 51 -10.18 0.26 7.04
CA LEU A 51 -9.48 1.53 7.31
C LEU A 51 -9.64 2.06 8.74
N PRO A 52 -10.84 2.05 9.36
CA PRO A 52 -11.00 2.58 10.72
C PRO A 52 -10.23 1.78 11.78
N PHE A 53 -9.91 0.52 11.48
CA PHE A 53 -9.24 -0.42 12.38
C PHE A 53 -7.92 -0.92 11.79
N PHE A 54 -7.30 -0.12 10.92
CA PHE A 54 -6.19 -0.57 10.10
C PHE A 54 -5.01 -1.12 10.91
N ASP A 55 -4.69 -0.48 12.03
CA ASP A 55 -3.64 -0.93 12.94
C ASP A 55 -3.93 -2.29 13.57
N GLN A 56 -5.21 -2.62 13.81
CA GLN A 56 -5.60 -3.94 14.31
C GLN A 56 -5.45 -4.99 13.21
N HIS A 57 -5.92 -4.69 11.99
CA HIS A 57 -5.76 -5.56 10.82
C HIS A 57 -4.28 -5.82 10.49
N CYS A 58 -3.41 -4.83 10.71
CA CYS A 58 -1.97 -5.00 10.57
C CYS A 58 -1.33 -5.95 11.59
N ARG A 59 -1.97 -6.16 12.74
CA ARG A 59 -1.48 -7.04 13.83
C ARG A 59 -2.15 -8.41 13.84
N ALA A 60 -3.23 -8.60 13.09
CA ALA A 60 -3.94 -9.88 13.01
C ALA A 60 -3.12 -10.93 12.25
N PRO A 61 -3.30 -12.23 12.55
CA PRO A 61 -2.82 -13.30 11.69
C PRO A 61 -3.37 -13.13 10.27
N GLY A 62 -2.48 -13.08 9.27
CA GLY A 62 -2.87 -12.80 7.89
C GLY A 62 -3.08 -11.31 7.58
N GLY A 63 -2.47 -10.40 8.35
CA GLY A 63 -2.41 -8.98 8.04
C GLY A 63 -1.87 -8.69 6.62
N PRO A 64 -1.91 -7.43 6.17
CA PRO A 64 -1.69 -7.09 4.77
C PRO A 64 -0.26 -7.37 4.29
N TRP A 65 0.72 -7.48 5.19
CA TRP A 65 2.10 -7.74 4.81
C TRP A 65 2.36 -9.21 4.52
N ASN A 66 3.09 -9.47 3.43
CA ASN A 66 3.77 -10.74 3.24
C ASN A 66 4.80 -10.93 4.37
N PRO A 67 4.90 -12.12 5.00
CA PRO A 67 5.88 -12.40 6.06
C PRO A 67 7.32 -12.02 5.74
N ASP A 68 7.73 -12.08 4.48
CA ASP A 68 9.08 -11.72 4.02
C ASP A 68 9.31 -10.20 3.86
N SER A 69 8.30 -9.37 4.19
CA SER A 69 8.33 -7.90 4.06
C SER A 69 8.54 -7.37 2.63
N SER A 70 8.36 -8.21 1.60
CA SER A 70 8.60 -7.85 0.19
C SER A 70 7.38 -7.30 -0.54
N SER A 71 6.18 -7.51 0.02
CA SER A 71 4.93 -7.08 -0.60
C SER A 71 3.82 -6.89 0.44
N PHE A 72 2.75 -6.22 0.05
CA PHE A 72 1.52 -6.16 0.83
C PHE A 72 0.27 -6.25 -0.04
N VAL A 73 -0.85 -6.64 0.56
CA VAL A 73 -2.16 -6.78 -0.08
C VAL A 73 -3.06 -5.60 0.25
N TYR A 74 -3.84 -5.14 -0.72
CA TYR A 74 -4.90 -4.15 -0.51
C TYR A 74 -6.11 -4.42 -1.41
N LEU A 75 -7.26 -3.83 -1.06
CA LEU A 75 -8.52 -4.04 -1.76
C LEU A 75 -9.00 -2.75 -2.45
N GLY A 76 -9.32 -2.83 -3.73
CA GLY A 76 -9.84 -1.69 -4.49
C GLY A 76 -9.74 -1.87 -6.00
N SER A 77 -9.89 -0.77 -6.73
CA SER A 77 -9.72 -0.71 -8.18
C SER A 77 -8.50 0.15 -8.52
N VAL A 78 -7.67 -0.33 -9.43
CA VAL A 78 -6.46 0.37 -9.91
C VAL A 78 -6.70 1.03 -11.27
N PRO A 79 -5.85 1.97 -11.72
CA PRO A 79 -6.07 2.69 -12.97
C PRO A 79 -6.11 1.80 -14.20
N SER A 80 -5.38 0.68 -14.20
CA SER A 80 -5.42 -0.31 -15.28
C SER A 80 -6.73 -1.11 -15.32
N GLU A 81 -7.42 -1.26 -14.18
CA GLU A 81 -8.66 -2.03 -14.04
C GLU A 81 -9.69 -1.30 -13.15
N PRO A 82 -10.21 -0.14 -13.59
CA PRO A 82 -10.96 0.78 -12.72
C PRO A 82 -12.32 0.27 -12.26
N ARG A 83 -12.90 -0.73 -12.94
CA ARG A 83 -14.25 -1.24 -12.69
C ARG A 83 -14.29 -2.57 -11.90
N VAL A 84 -13.13 -3.11 -11.54
CA VAL A 84 -13.04 -4.43 -10.91
C VAL A 84 -12.41 -4.26 -9.52
N PRO A 85 -13.22 -4.10 -8.46
CA PRO A 85 -12.68 -4.12 -7.11
C PRO A 85 -12.21 -5.53 -6.78
N CYS A 86 -10.91 -5.71 -6.59
CA CYS A 86 -10.32 -7.00 -6.24
C CYS A 86 -9.17 -6.84 -5.24
N ALA A 87 -8.54 -7.95 -4.89
CA ALA A 87 -7.34 -7.97 -4.07
C ALA A 87 -6.10 -7.80 -4.93
N TRP A 88 -5.26 -6.84 -4.58
CA TRP A 88 -4.03 -6.51 -5.29
C TRP A 88 -2.82 -6.80 -4.42
N ILE A 89 -1.74 -7.29 -5.04
CA ILE A 89 -0.43 -7.43 -4.39
C ILE A 89 0.46 -6.29 -4.85
N GLN A 90 0.84 -5.40 -3.94
CA GLN A 90 1.85 -4.39 -4.18
C GLN A 90 3.22 -4.92 -3.79
N ARG A 91 4.13 -5.06 -4.77
CA ARG A 91 5.54 -5.32 -4.47
C ARG A 91 6.19 -4.07 -3.89
N VAL A 92 6.92 -4.22 -2.80
CA VAL A 92 7.70 -3.16 -2.20
C VAL A 92 9.00 -3.02 -2.95
N ILE A 93 9.26 -1.81 -3.42
CA ILE A 93 10.50 -1.49 -4.12
C ILE A 93 11.61 -1.46 -3.08
N SER A 94 12.61 -2.32 -3.24
CA SER A 94 13.81 -2.29 -2.39
C SER A 94 14.78 -1.22 -2.91
N ASP A 95 15.34 -0.43 -2.00
CA ASP A 95 16.35 0.59 -2.36
C ASP A 95 17.63 -0.01 -2.95
N SER A 96 17.82 -1.34 -2.87
CA SER A 96 18.91 -2.08 -3.52
C SER A 96 18.84 -2.10 -5.06
N ALA A 97 17.77 -1.59 -5.68
CA ALA A 97 17.61 -1.55 -7.14
C ALA A 97 17.75 -0.16 -7.78
N SER A 98 18.07 0.89 -7.01
CA SER A 98 18.31 2.24 -7.57
C SER A 98 19.79 2.50 -7.91
N ALA A 99 20.42 1.51 -8.56
CA ALA A 99 21.80 1.60 -9.06
C ALA A 99 21.97 0.97 -10.46
N ARG A 100 20.91 0.92 -11.28
CA ARG A 100 21.05 0.70 -12.71
C ARG A 100 20.26 1.76 -13.47
N GLY A 101 21.01 2.54 -14.24
CA GLY A 101 20.59 3.76 -14.88
C GLY A 101 19.45 3.61 -15.87
N ASN A 102 18.78 4.73 -16.08
CA ASN A 102 17.87 4.96 -17.17
C ASN A 102 18.69 5.48 -18.37
N PRO A 103 18.64 4.88 -19.57
CA PRO A 103 18.95 5.59 -20.80
C PRO A 103 17.89 6.67 -21.09
#